data_AF-A2SJC9-F1
#
_entry.id   AF-A2SJC9-F1
#
_cell.length_a   1.000
_cell.length_b   1.000
_cell.length_c   1.000
_cell.angle_alpha   90.00
_cell.angle_beta   90.00
_cell.angle_gamma   90.00
#
_symmetry.space_group_name_H-M   'P 1'
#
loop_
_entity.id
_entity.type
_entity.pdbx_description
1 polymer ?
#
loop_
_entity_poly.entity_id
_entity_poly.type
_entity_poly.pdbx_seq_one_letter_code
_entity_poly.pdbx_strand_id
1 'polypeptide(L)'
;MMRLQHEALTRAVWLLYAASDEQIDRLVATLDAAAEKAAAKLPMAKAMLDEIVGKAPHGAVEMLTHFKDVNAPALHSFVHGGIHAIQRGLTGYPVELLANVVRSSNGLYTMAGMLLAILSGDEALAKRMSKIQPRFADCLPPLIAPAARPET
;
A
#
# COMPACT_ATOMS: atom_id res chain seq x y z
N MET A 1 -10.59 -0.78 7.37
CA MET A 1 -9.78 -1.88 6.82
C MET A 1 -8.66 -1.40 5.88
N MET A 2 -8.91 -0.51 4.92
CA MET A 2 -7.91 -0.17 3.88
C MET A 2 -6.63 0.50 4.39
N ARG A 3 -6.68 1.27 5.49
CA ARG A 3 -5.46 1.82 6.11
C ARG A 3 -4.49 0.71 6.52
N LEU A 4 -5.00 -0.31 7.22
CA LEU A 4 -4.21 -1.46 7.64
C LEU A 4 -3.63 -2.22 6.44
N GLN A 5 -4.43 -2.40 5.38
CA GLN A 5 -3.98 -3.05 4.14
C GLN A 5 -2.83 -2.27 3.48
N HIS A 6 -2.97 -0.95 3.37
CA HIS A 6 -1.93 -0.07 2.82
C HIS A 6 -0.66 -0.08 3.66
N GLU A 7 -0.76 0.04 4.98
CA GLU A 7 0.40 0.03 5.88
C GLU A 7 1.10 -1.34 5.89
N ALA A 8 0.35 -2.44 5.87
CA ALA A 8 0.89 -3.78 5.78
C ALA A 8 1.61 -4.03 4.45
N LEU A 9 1.01 -3.63 3.33
CA LEU A 9 1.64 -3.75 2.01
C LEU A 9 2.88 -2.85 1.88
N THR A 10 2.81 -1.62 2.39
CA THR A 10 3.96 -0.70 2.45
C THR A 10 5.11 -1.33 3.21
N ARG A 11 4.83 -1.93 4.38
CA ARG A 11 5.85 -2.65 5.15
C ARG A 11 6.41 -3.85 4.39
N ALA A 12 5.57 -4.63 3.71
CA ALA A 12 6.03 -5.78 2.94
C ALA A 12 6.96 -5.39 1.77
N VAL A 13 6.62 -4.32 1.04
CA VAL A 13 7.49 -3.75 0.00
C VAL A 13 8.79 -3.22 0.60
N TRP A 14 8.71 -2.50 1.72
CA TRP A 14 9.87 -1.99 2.42
C TRP A 14 10.80 -3.10 2.92
N LEU A 15 10.25 -4.19 3.48
CA LEU A 15 11.03 -5.36 3.91
C LEU A 15 11.79 -5.99 2.75
N LEU A 16 11.18 -6.05 1.56
CA LEU A 16 11.81 -6.65 0.39
C LEU A 16 12.92 -5.76 -0.21
N TYR A 17 12.73 -4.44 -0.24
CA TYR A 17 13.58 -3.55 -1.04
C TYR A 17 14.47 -2.60 -0.25
N ALA A 18 14.20 -2.35 1.03
CA ALA A 18 14.81 -1.23 1.75
C ALA A 18 15.26 -1.52 3.18
N ALA A 19 14.59 -2.45 3.87
CA ALA A 19 14.92 -2.81 5.25
C ALA A 19 16.33 -3.39 5.37
N SER A 20 17.01 -3.10 6.47
CA SER A 20 18.26 -3.76 6.83
C SER A 20 18.00 -5.12 7.51
N ASP A 21 19.00 -5.99 7.50
CA ASP A 21 18.95 -7.27 8.23
C ASP A 21 18.64 -7.06 9.72
N GLU A 22 19.24 -6.05 10.36
CA GLU A 22 18.94 -5.72 11.76
C GLU A 22 17.47 -5.35 11.97
N GLN A 23 16.85 -4.64 11.02
CA GLN A 23 15.43 -4.30 11.09
C GLN A 23 14.53 -5.52 10.88
N ILE A 24 14.95 -6.46 10.03
CA ILE A 24 14.27 -7.74 9.82
C ILE A 24 14.37 -8.61 11.08
N ASP A 25 15.56 -8.72 11.68
CA ASP A 25 15.82 -9.49 12.90
C ASP A 25 14.90 -9.05 14.05
N ARG A 26 14.66 -7.74 14.19
CA ARG A 26 13.73 -7.20 15.20
C ARG A 26 12.28 -7.67 14.99
N LEU A 27 11.86 -7.96 13.76
CA LEU A 27 10.49 -8.41 13.46
C LEU A 27 10.30 -9.92 13.63
N VAL A 28 11.37 -10.71 13.48
CA VAL A 28 11.34 -12.17 13.62
C VAL A 28 11.79 -12.66 15.00
N ALA A 29 12.21 -11.75 15.87
CA ALA A 29 12.56 -12.04 17.25
C ALA A 29 11.39 -12.68 18.02
N THR A 30 11.72 -13.55 18.98
CA THR A 30 10.74 -14.14 19.90
C THR A 30 9.97 -13.03 20.62
N LEU A 31 8.64 -13.14 20.65
CA LEU A 31 7.79 -12.13 21.27
C LEU A 31 7.99 -12.07 22.78
N ASP A 32 8.68 -11.03 23.23
CA ASP A 32 8.80 -10.61 24.62
C ASP A 32 8.76 -9.07 24.72
N ALA A 33 8.78 -8.54 25.94
CA ALA A 33 8.68 -7.09 26.17
C ALA A 33 9.88 -6.29 25.59
N ALA A 34 11.07 -6.92 25.50
CA ALA A 34 12.24 -6.28 24.92
C ALA A 34 12.13 -6.23 23.39
N ALA A 35 11.68 -7.33 22.77
CA ALA A 35 11.40 -7.42 21.35
C ALA A 35 10.30 -6.44 20.92
N GLU A 36 9.21 -6.33 21.69
CA GLU A 36 8.14 -5.35 21.43
C GLU A 36 8.68 -3.91 21.45
N LYS A 37 9.49 -3.57 22.45
CA LYS A 37 10.15 -2.26 22.55
C LYS A 37 11.15 -2.01 21.43
N ALA A 38 11.85 -3.05 20.96
CA ALA A 38 12.78 -2.95 19.83
C ALA A 38 12.03 -2.75 18.50
N ALA A 39 10.94 -3.49 18.28
CA ALA A 39 10.08 -3.38 17.10
C ALA A 39 9.37 -2.01 17.03
N ALA A 40 9.05 -1.40 18.17
CA ALA A 40 8.49 -0.04 18.22
C ALA A 40 9.42 1.05 17.64
N LYS A 41 10.72 0.75 17.45
CA LYS A 41 11.69 1.66 16.81
C LYS A 41 11.74 1.53 15.28
N LEU A 42 11.00 0.58 14.70
CA LEU A 42 10.94 0.44 13.24
C LEU A 42 10.25 1.66 12.61
N PRO A 43 10.59 2.00 11.36
CA PRO A 43 10.00 3.16 10.72
C PRO A 43 8.48 3.03 10.60
N MET A 44 7.79 4.16 10.70
CA MET A 44 6.36 4.22 10.40
C MET A 44 6.14 4.22 8.88
N ALA A 45 4.91 3.92 8.44
CA ALA A 45 4.60 3.76 7.01
C ALA A 45 5.06 4.94 6.14
N LYS A 46 5.00 6.19 6.62
CA LYS A 46 5.54 7.34 5.88
C LYS A 46 7.05 7.20 5.63
N ALA A 47 7.83 6.90 6.67
CA ALA A 47 9.28 6.74 6.54
C ALA A 47 9.63 5.54 5.66
N MET A 48 8.88 4.44 5.77
CA MET A 48 9.02 3.29 4.87
C MET A 48 8.81 3.68 3.39
N LEU A 49 7.80 4.51 3.09
CA LEU A 49 7.57 5.02 1.72
C LEU A 49 8.73 5.89 1.23
N ASP A 50 9.28 6.74 2.10
CA ASP A 50 10.42 7.58 1.77
C ASP A 50 11.68 6.72 1.48
N GLU A 51 11.88 5.63 2.24
CA GLU A 51 13.04 4.73 2.11
C GLU A 51 13.02 3.81 0.89
N ILE A 52 11.84 3.49 0.33
CA ILE A 52 11.72 2.65 -0.88
C ILE A 52 11.94 3.43 -2.18
N VAL A 53 11.98 4.77 -2.13
CA VAL A 53 12.27 5.62 -3.30
C VAL A 53 13.66 5.29 -3.84
N GLY A 54 13.73 4.93 -5.13
CA GLY A 54 14.97 4.54 -5.79
C GLY A 54 15.47 3.11 -5.49
N LYS A 55 14.78 2.36 -4.62
CA LYS A 55 15.10 0.96 -4.29
C LYS A 55 14.05 -0.03 -4.77
N ALA A 56 12.77 0.31 -4.64
CA ALA A 56 11.65 -0.49 -5.12
C ALA A 56 11.26 -0.13 -6.57
N PRO A 57 10.52 -1.00 -7.28
CA PRO A 57 9.99 -0.67 -8.61
C PRO A 57 9.18 0.63 -8.59
N HIS A 58 9.46 1.53 -9.53
CA HIS A 58 8.88 2.87 -9.56
C HIS A 58 7.35 2.87 -9.45
N GLY A 59 6.67 2.01 -10.22
CA GLY A 59 5.22 1.91 -10.18
C GLY A 59 4.66 1.46 -8.81
N ALA A 60 5.40 0.67 -8.03
CA ALA A 60 4.99 0.30 -6.68
C ALA A 60 5.07 1.50 -5.73
N VAL A 61 6.16 2.28 -5.82
CA VAL A 61 6.36 3.51 -5.02
C VAL A 61 5.27 4.53 -5.32
N GLU A 62 5.02 4.79 -6.61
CA GLU A 62 4.02 5.74 -7.08
C GLU A 62 2.61 5.36 -6.60
N MET A 63 2.21 4.10 -6.81
CA MET A 63 0.88 3.63 -6.42
C MET A 63 0.65 3.65 -4.90
N LEU A 64 1.65 3.24 -4.09
CA LEU A 64 1.54 3.28 -2.63
C LEU A 64 1.46 4.73 -2.11
N THR A 65 2.24 5.63 -2.71
CA THR A 65 2.27 7.05 -2.33
C THR A 65 0.95 7.71 -2.70
N HIS A 66 0.48 7.52 -3.94
CA HIS A 66 -0.79 8.05 -4.40
C HIS A 66 -1.98 7.53 -3.57
N PHE A 67 -2.00 6.23 -3.24
CA PHE A 67 -3.03 5.70 -2.35
C PHE A 67 -3.08 6.46 -1.03
N LYS A 68 -1.92 6.66 -0.39
CA LYS A 68 -1.81 7.38 0.88
C LYS A 68 -2.30 8.82 0.72
N ASP A 69 -1.83 9.54 -0.29
CA ASP A 69 -2.17 10.95 -0.48
C ASP A 69 -3.68 11.16 -0.72
N VAL A 70 -4.31 10.27 -1.49
CA VAL A 70 -5.75 10.34 -1.78
C VAL A 70 -6.61 9.89 -0.60
N ASN A 71 -6.22 8.82 0.10
CA ASN A 71 -7.11 8.15 1.06
C ASN A 71 -6.83 8.48 2.53
N ALA A 72 -5.62 8.91 2.90
CA ALA A 72 -5.24 9.08 4.31
C ALA A 72 -6.17 10.02 5.10
N PRO A 73 -6.60 11.20 4.59
CA PRO A 73 -7.50 12.08 5.35
C PRO A 73 -8.82 11.39 5.72
N ALA A 74 -9.45 10.71 4.76
CA ALA A 74 -10.68 9.97 4.98
C ALA A 74 -10.45 8.79 5.93
N LEU A 75 -9.40 7.99 5.69
CA LEU A 75 -9.10 6.82 6.50
C LEU A 75 -8.78 7.16 7.96
N HIS A 76 -8.05 8.25 8.23
CA HIS A 76 -7.83 8.73 9.58
C HIS A 76 -9.14 9.15 10.25
N SER A 77 -10.01 9.83 9.52
CA SER A 77 -11.32 10.22 10.03
C SER A 77 -12.15 9.00 10.42
N PHE A 78 -12.15 7.92 9.65
CA PHE A 78 -12.86 6.68 10.02
C PHE A 78 -12.25 5.95 11.22
N VAL A 79 -10.93 5.97 11.38
CA VAL A 79 -10.26 5.34 12.53
C VAL A 79 -10.54 6.08 13.83
N HIS A 80 -10.60 7.41 13.79
CA HIS A 80 -10.72 8.26 14.97
C HIS A 80 -12.14 8.80 15.23
N GLY A 81 -13.15 8.33 14.48
CA GLY A 81 -14.52 8.83 14.62
C GLY A 81 -14.68 10.31 14.23
N GLY A 82 -13.89 10.79 13.28
CA GLY A 82 -13.88 12.18 12.82
C GLY A 82 -15.03 12.53 11.87
N ILE A 83 -14.94 13.74 11.29
CA ILE A 83 -16.02 14.34 10.49
C ILE A 83 -16.54 13.46 9.36
N HIS A 84 -15.69 12.76 8.59
CA HIS A 84 -16.17 11.91 7.51
C HIS A 84 -16.97 10.72 8.04
N ALA A 85 -16.54 10.09 9.13
CA ALA A 85 -17.25 8.98 9.75
C ALA A 85 -18.64 9.42 10.25
N ILE A 86 -18.69 10.52 11.00
CA ILE A 86 -19.95 11.06 11.55
C ILE A 86 -20.89 11.48 10.41
N GLN A 87 -20.40 12.23 9.44
CA GLN A 87 -21.23 12.72 8.33
C GLN A 87 -21.78 11.59 7.46
N ARG A 88 -21.00 10.52 7.22
CA ARG A 88 -21.51 9.35 6.49
C ARG A 88 -22.54 8.56 7.29
N GLY A 89 -22.42 8.51 8.62
CA GLY A 89 -23.45 7.94 9.49
C GLY A 89 -24.77 8.71 9.43
N LEU A 90 -24.71 10.03 9.32
CA LEU A 90 -25.91 10.90 9.28
C LEU A 90 -26.55 11.01 7.89
N THR A 91 -25.74 11.08 6.84
CA THR A 91 -26.20 11.41 5.47
C THR A 91 -26.12 10.25 4.49
N GLY A 92 -25.73 9.06 4.97
CA GLY A 92 -25.46 7.89 4.14
C GLY A 92 -24.17 8.02 3.31
N TYR A 93 -23.97 7.09 2.38
CA TYR A 93 -22.77 7.02 1.54
C TYR A 93 -23.15 7.26 0.07
N PRO A 94 -22.53 8.24 -0.62
CA PRO A 94 -22.68 8.39 -2.06
C PRO A 94 -22.21 7.12 -2.78
N VAL A 95 -22.93 6.69 -3.82
CA VAL A 95 -22.59 5.46 -4.58
C VAL A 95 -21.17 5.53 -5.15
N GLU A 96 -20.78 6.68 -5.72
CA GLU A 96 -19.43 6.87 -6.26
C GLU A 96 -18.34 6.76 -5.19
N LEU A 97 -18.62 7.19 -3.95
CA LEU A 97 -17.67 7.02 -2.85
C LEU A 97 -17.46 5.54 -2.54
N LEU A 98 -18.55 4.76 -2.48
CA LEU A 98 -18.47 3.31 -2.24
C LEU A 98 -17.74 2.60 -3.39
N ALA A 99 -18.05 2.95 -4.63
CA ALA A 99 -17.37 2.42 -5.80
C ALA A 99 -15.86 2.70 -5.76
N ASN A 100 -15.46 3.92 -5.41
CA ASN A 100 -14.05 4.27 -5.29
C ASN A 100 -13.35 3.53 -4.14
N VAL A 101 -14.01 3.33 -3.00
CA VAL A 101 -13.48 2.49 -1.91
C VAL A 101 -13.21 1.06 -2.39
N VAL A 102 -14.15 0.46 -3.12
CA VAL A 102 -13.97 -0.90 -3.69
C VAL A 102 -12.80 -0.92 -4.68
N ARG A 103 -12.74 0.04 -5.61
CA ARG A 103 -11.64 0.16 -6.58
C ARG A 103 -10.29 0.30 -5.87
N SER A 104 -10.18 1.19 -4.89
CA SER A 104 -8.95 1.39 -4.11
C SER A 104 -8.54 0.12 -3.37
N SER A 105 -9.48 -0.64 -2.82
CA SER A 105 -9.18 -1.94 -2.18
C SER A 105 -8.69 -2.97 -3.20
N ASN A 106 -9.33 -3.07 -4.37
CA ASN A 106 -8.88 -3.95 -5.46
C ASN A 106 -7.47 -3.59 -5.94
N GLY A 107 -7.14 -2.29 -5.98
CA GLY A 107 -5.79 -1.81 -6.27
C GLY A 107 -4.76 -2.34 -5.28
N LEU A 108 -5.02 -2.21 -3.97
CA LEU A 108 -4.13 -2.76 -2.93
C LEU A 108 -3.95 -4.28 -3.06
N TYR A 109 -5.03 -5.03 -3.34
CA TYR A 109 -4.94 -6.48 -3.56
C TYR A 109 -4.15 -6.85 -4.81
N THR A 110 -4.30 -6.08 -5.90
CA THR A 110 -3.55 -6.31 -7.14
C THR A 110 -2.05 -6.09 -6.90
N MET A 111 -1.69 -5.05 -6.14
CA MET A 111 -0.31 -4.79 -5.76
C MET A 111 0.26 -5.88 -4.84
N ALA A 112 -0.52 -6.33 -3.85
CA ALA A 112 -0.13 -7.44 -2.99
C ALA A 112 0.08 -8.74 -3.79
N GLY A 113 -0.81 -9.04 -4.75
CA GLY A 113 -0.67 -10.18 -5.65
C GLY A 113 0.59 -10.09 -6.52
N MET A 114 0.92 -8.90 -7.03
CA MET A 114 2.19 -8.69 -7.75
C MET A 114 3.40 -8.87 -6.83
N LEU A 115 3.37 -8.37 -5.60
CA LEU A 115 4.45 -8.56 -4.63
C LEU A 115 4.68 -10.04 -4.32
N LEU A 116 3.60 -10.82 -4.11
CA LEU A 116 3.69 -12.26 -3.90
C LEU A 116 4.27 -12.98 -5.14
N ALA A 117 3.89 -12.55 -6.34
CA ALA A 117 4.47 -13.09 -7.58
C ALA A 117 5.97 -12.80 -7.67
N ILE A 118 6.41 -11.59 -7.30
CA ILE A 118 7.83 -11.23 -7.24
C ILE A 118 8.57 -12.11 -6.22
N LEU A 119 8.03 -12.25 -5.01
CA LEU A 119 8.63 -13.07 -3.94
C LEU A 119 8.75 -14.55 -4.32
N SER A 120 7.88 -15.05 -5.20
CA SER A 120 7.96 -16.44 -5.68
C SER A 120 9.15 -16.71 -6.61
N GLY A 121 9.72 -15.67 -7.22
CA GLY A 121 10.73 -15.80 -8.28
C GLY A 121 10.20 -16.37 -9.61
N ASP A 122 8.90 -16.69 -9.73
CA ASP A 122 8.29 -17.17 -10.98
C ASP A 122 7.93 -16.00 -11.91
N GLU A 123 8.78 -15.74 -12.90
CA GLU A 123 8.55 -14.73 -13.93
C GLU A 123 7.25 -14.95 -14.71
N ALA A 124 6.82 -16.20 -14.93
CA ALA A 124 5.57 -16.49 -15.60
C ALA A 124 4.38 -16.07 -14.74
N LEU A 125 4.47 -16.22 -13.41
CA LEU A 125 3.45 -15.73 -12.47
C LEU A 125 3.41 -14.19 -12.47
N ALA A 126 4.56 -13.52 -12.40
CA ALA A 126 4.61 -12.05 -12.47
C ALA A 126 4.02 -11.54 -13.79
N LYS A 127 4.34 -12.20 -14.92
CA LYS A 127 3.78 -11.88 -16.23
C LYS A 127 2.26 -12.07 -16.25
N ARG A 128 1.72 -13.14 -15.67
CA ARG A 128 0.26 -13.32 -15.53
C ARG A 128 -0.35 -12.22 -14.67
N MET A 129 0.25 -11.89 -13.53
CA MET A 129 -0.25 -10.83 -12.64
C MET A 129 -0.26 -9.46 -13.30
N SER A 130 0.71 -9.15 -14.18
CA SER A 130 0.72 -7.89 -14.94
C SER A 130 -0.49 -7.69 -15.85
N LYS A 131 -1.24 -8.77 -16.15
CA LYS A 131 -2.46 -8.71 -16.97
C LYS A 131 -3.73 -8.40 -16.17
N ILE A 132 -3.69 -8.51 -14.84
CA ILE A 132 -4.86 -8.23 -13.99
C ILE A 132 -5.28 -6.78 -14.13
N GLN A 133 -4.33 -5.84 -14.02
CA GLN A 133 -4.62 -4.41 -14.10
C GLN A 133 -5.37 -4.00 -15.39
N PRO A 134 -4.88 -4.29 -16.61
CA PRO A 134 -5.59 -3.93 -17.83
C PRO A 134 -6.88 -4.74 -18.04
N ARG A 135 -6.94 -5.99 -17.58
CA ARG A 135 -8.11 -6.87 -17.77
C ARG A 135 -9.32 -6.45 -16.92
N PHE A 136 -9.07 -5.89 -15.74
CA PHE A 136 -10.09 -5.52 -14.76
C PHE A 136 -10.08 -4.01 -14.47
N ALA A 137 -9.75 -3.20 -15.49
CA ALA A 137 -9.60 -1.76 -15.37
C ALA A 137 -10.89 -1.02 -14.95
N ASP A 138 -12.06 -1.64 -15.16
CA ASP A 138 -13.38 -1.14 -14.77
C ASP A 138 -13.61 -1.17 -13.25
N CYS A 139 -12.96 -2.09 -12.55
CA CYS A 139 -13.08 -2.26 -11.10
C CYS A 139 -11.78 -1.97 -10.33
N LEU A 140 -10.78 -1.40 -11.00
CA LEU A 140 -9.51 -0.99 -10.42
C LEU A 140 -9.35 0.55 -10.46
N PRO A 141 -8.43 1.12 -9.67
CA PRO A 141 -8.06 2.51 -9.82
C PRO A 141 -7.42 2.72 -11.20
N PRO A 142 -7.60 3.89 -11.82
CA PRO A 142 -6.92 4.20 -13.07
C PRO A 142 -5.41 4.08 -12.88
N LEU A 143 -4.73 3.55 -13.90
CA LEU A 143 -3.27 3.53 -13.91
C LEU A 143 -2.77 4.97 -13.90
N ILE A 144 -1.85 5.25 -12.99
CA ILE A 144 -1.12 6.52 -13.00
C ILE A 144 -0.16 6.42 -14.19
N ALA A 145 -0.35 7.30 -15.18
CA ALA A 145 0.56 7.35 -16.31
C ALA A 145 1.92 7.86 -15.78
N PRO A 146 3.05 7.22 -16.12
CA PRO A 146 4.34 7.76 -15.73
C PRO A 146 4.45 9.18 -16.29
N ALA A 147 4.90 10.12 -15.45
CA ALA A 147 5.23 11.46 -15.90
C ALA A 147 6.08 11.36 -17.17
N ALA A 148 5.67 12.07 -18.23
CA ALA A 148 6.40 12.09 -19.49
C ALA A 148 7.88 12.33 -19.18
N ARG A 149 8.76 11.48 -19.74
CA ARG A 149 10.20 11.68 -19.61
C ARG A 149 10.51 13.12 -20.06
N PRO A 150 11.26 13.91 -19.27
CA PRO A 150 11.70 15.21 -19.77
C PRO A 150 12.45 14.96 -21.08
N GLU A 151 12.04 15.67 -22.13
CA GLU A 151 12.72 15.64 -23.42
C GLU A 151 14.18 16.01 -23.17
N THR A 152 15.08 15.09 -23.53
CA THR A 152 16.54 15.26 -23.45
C THR A 152 17.04 16.23 -24.50
#